data_AF-A0A848U493-F1
#
_entry.id   AF-A0A848U493-F1
#
_cell.length_a   1.000
_cell.length_b   1.000
_cell.length_c   1.000
_cell.angle_alpha   90.00
_cell.angle_beta   90.00
_cell.angle_gamma   90.00
#
_symmetry.space_group_name_H-M   'P 1'
#
loop_
_entity.id
_entity.type
_entity.pdbx_description
1 polymer ?
#
loop_
_entity_poly.entity_id
_entity_poly.type
_entity_poly.pdbx_seq_one_letter_code
_entity_poly.pdbx_strand_id
1 'polypeptide(L)'
;RVHIIDIRSESWFEYGHIKNAVNVASSDLPDYFTNKINPADYDKIVLVCYSGQSAAYFTGLLRLAGYDNTYSMKWGMSSWREDFAEGSWLKNIKNDYASKLESTEKTKEEKGNHPTLNTGETDAKNILNARLKVLFETPYKEYIIKSLDLFENPDNYYIVNYWDETKCEGHIPGALHYHPNASLADNLLTLPVDEKVVVYEETGQKAAYVVAYLNVLGYDTGNVAYGANSFMNSVLKEKGWDAFTKKEINMFPVVE
;
A
#
# COMPACT_ATOMS: atom_id res chain seq x y z
N ARG A 1 17.24 -11.20 -15.65
CA ARG A 1 15.93 -11.30 -16.34
C ARG A 1 14.82 -10.65 -15.50
N VAL A 2 13.86 -9.95 -16.12
CA VAL A 2 12.68 -9.37 -15.42
C VAL A 2 11.43 -10.20 -15.73
N HIS A 3 10.64 -10.53 -14.71
CA HIS A 3 9.30 -11.11 -14.83
C HIS A 3 8.26 -10.07 -14.44
N ILE A 4 7.15 -9.94 -15.18
CA ILE A 4 6.11 -8.95 -14.89
C ILE A 4 4.80 -9.70 -14.62
N ILE A 5 4.21 -9.43 -13.46
CA ILE A 5 2.95 -10.02 -13.03
C ILE A 5 1.93 -8.89 -12.90
N ASP A 6 0.90 -8.92 -13.76
CA ASP A 6 -0.23 -8.02 -13.68
C ASP A 6 -1.32 -8.65 -12.81
N ILE A 7 -1.64 -8.01 -11.68
CA ILE A 7 -2.65 -8.46 -10.72
C ILE A 7 -4.00 -7.73 -10.88
N ARG A 8 -4.20 -7.00 -11.98
CA ARG A 8 -5.52 -6.46 -12.36
C ARG A 8 -6.46 -7.60 -12.78
N SER A 9 -7.73 -7.28 -12.99
CA SER A 9 -8.67 -8.26 -13.53
C SER A 9 -8.29 -8.64 -14.95
N GLU A 10 -8.70 -9.84 -15.36
CA GLU A 10 -8.51 -10.36 -16.72
C GLU A 10 -9.00 -9.36 -17.78
N SER A 11 -10.18 -8.77 -17.59
CA SER A 11 -10.74 -7.76 -18.51
C SER A 11 -9.82 -6.54 -18.71
N TRP A 12 -9.11 -6.11 -17.67
CA TRP A 12 -8.18 -4.97 -17.75
C TRP A 12 -6.81 -5.35 -18.31
N PHE A 13 -6.44 -6.62 -18.16
CA PHE A 13 -5.26 -7.18 -18.81
C PHE A 13 -5.48 -7.33 -20.32
N GLU A 14 -6.62 -7.88 -20.74
CA GLU A 14 -7.02 -7.99 -22.15
C GLU A 14 -7.18 -6.63 -22.81
N TYR A 15 -7.79 -5.64 -22.13
CA TYR A 15 -7.90 -4.29 -22.66
C TYR A 15 -6.53 -3.64 -22.97
N GLY A 16 -5.49 -4.04 -22.25
CA GLY A 16 -4.14 -3.56 -22.50
C GLY A 16 -3.19 -3.86 -21.36
N HIS A 17 -2.09 -4.56 -21.65
CA HIS A 17 -1.05 -4.91 -20.66
C HIS A 17 0.37 -4.68 -21.16
N ILE A 18 1.33 -4.70 -20.22
CA ILE A 18 2.75 -4.57 -20.54
C ILE A 18 3.21 -5.82 -21.30
N LYS A 19 3.96 -5.64 -22.39
CA LYS A 19 4.50 -6.75 -23.17
C LYS A 19 5.24 -7.76 -22.29
N ASN A 20 4.92 -9.05 -22.48
CA ASN A 20 5.43 -10.20 -21.71
C ASN A 20 4.97 -10.26 -20.25
N ALA A 21 4.02 -9.42 -19.81
CA ALA A 21 3.38 -9.62 -18.52
C ALA A 21 2.51 -10.89 -18.55
N VAL A 22 2.34 -11.51 -17.39
CA VAL A 22 1.35 -12.56 -17.15
C VAL A 22 0.26 -12.02 -16.23
N ASN A 23 -0.99 -12.41 -16.44
CA ASN A 23 -2.07 -12.08 -15.52
C ASN A 23 -2.18 -13.15 -14.44
N VAL A 24 -2.09 -12.76 -13.18
CA VAL A 24 -2.22 -13.65 -12.03
C VAL A 24 -3.05 -12.93 -10.96
N ALA A 25 -4.18 -13.50 -10.58
CA ALA A 25 -4.99 -12.93 -9.50
C ALA A 25 -4.19 -12.94 -8.19
N SER A 26 -4.45 -11.96 -7.30
CA SER A 26 -3.69 -11.85 -6.06
C SER A 26 -3.81 -13.09 -5.15
N SER A 27 -4.97 -13.76 -5.18
CA SER A 27 -5.22 -15.02 -4.47
C SER A 27 -4.38 -16.19 -4.98
N ASP A 28 -3.95 -16.13 -6.24
CA ASP A 28 -3.24 -17.21 -6.92
C ASP A 28 -1.72 -17.02 -6.87
N LEU A 29 -1.24 -15.87 -6.35
CA LEU A 29 0.19 -15.59 -6.20
C LEU A 29 0.94 -16.69 -5.41
N PRO A 30 0.41 -17.24 -4.29
CA PRO A 30 1.10 -18.32 -3.58
C PRO A 30 1.31 -19.57 -4.45
N ASP A 31 0.30 -20.02 -5.20
CA ASP A 31 0.42 -21.15 -6.12
C ASP A 31 1.38 -20.83 -7.26
N TYR A 32 1.27 -19.64 -7.84
CA TYR A 32 2.11 -19.21 -8.94
C TYR A 32 3.60 -19.25 -8.58
N PHE A 33 3.97 -18.68 -7.42
CA PHE A 33 5.35 -18.65 -6.96
C PHE A 33 5.89 -20.02 -6.51
N THR A 34 5.01 -20.91 -6.03
CA THR A 34 5.43 -22.24 -5.55
C THR A 34 5.52 -23.26 -6.69
N ASN A 35 4.59 -23.21 -7.64
CA ASN A 35 4.32 -24.31 -8.57
C ASN A 35 4.48 -23.94 -10.05
N LYS A 36 4.50 -22.65 -10.43
CA LYS A 36 4.51 -22.23 -11.85
C LYS A 36 5.82 -21.61 -12.31
N ILE A 37 6.56 -21.00 -11.38
CA ILE A 37 7.86 -20.40 -11.66
C ILE A 37 8.91 -20.85 -10.65
N ASN A 38 10.18 -20.72 -11.01
CA ASN A 38 11.27 -20.67 -10.04
C ASN A 38 11.68 -19.20 -9.85
N PRO A 39 11.36 -18.55 -8.71
CA PRO A 39 11.65 -17.13 -8.51
C PRO A 39 13.14 -16.79 -8.66
N ALA A 40 14.05 -17.72 -8.36
CA ALA A 40 15.50 -17.53 -8.48
C ALA A 40 15.99 -17.38 -9.94
N ASP A 41 15.18 -17.74 -10.94
CA ASP A 41 15.51 -17.59 -12.36
C ASP A 41 15.38 -16.12 -12.85
N TYR A 42 14.93 -15.21 -11.98
CA TYR A 42 14.65 -13.81 -12.30
C TYR A 42 15.44 -12.87 -11.37
N ASP A 43 16.04 -11.84 -11.94
CA ASP A 43 16.71 -10.79 -11.16
C ASP A 43 15.66 -9.93 -10.44
N LYS A 44 14.50 -9.74 -11.08
CA LYS A 44 13.37 -8.97 -10.55
C LYS A 44 12.05 -9.58 -11.00
N ILE A 45 11.12 -9.70 -10.07
CA ILE A 45 9.71 -9.99 -10.34
C ILE A 45 8.92 -8.74 -9.98
N VAL A 46 8.29 -8.11 -10.97
CA VAL A 46 7.59 -6.83 -10.82
C VAL A 46 6.09 -7.06 -10.83
N LEU A 47 5.43 -6.76 -9.71
CA LEU A 47 3.97 -6.72 -9.61
C LEU A 47 3.44 -5.38 -10.11
N VAL A 48 2.37 -5.45 -10.89
CA VAL A 48 1.70 -4.32 -11.51
C VAL A 48 0.22 -4.39 -11.20
N CYS A 49 -0.37 -3.26 -10.80
CA CYS A 49 -1.82 -3.11 -10.66
C CYS A 49 -2.27 -1.78 -11.27
N TYR A 50 -3.50 -1.33 -10.95
CA TYR A 50 -4.03 -0.05 -11.44
C TYR A 50 -3.19 1.15 -11.00
N SER A 51 -3.03 1.33 -9.68
CA SER A 51 -2.47 2.55 -9.07
C SER A 51 -1.11 2.35 -8.37
N GLY A 52 -0.61 1.11 -8.34
CA GLY A 52 0.59 0.72 -7.60
C GLY A 52 0.35 0.29 -6.14
N GLN A 53 -0.80 0.64 -5.54
CA GLN A 53 -1.06 0.39 -4.11
C GLN A 53 -1.27 -1.09 -3.78
N SER A 54 -2.15 -1.81 -4.49
CA SER A 54 -2.33 -3.25 -4.25
C SER A 54 -1.09 -4.06 -4.66
N ALA A 55 -0.38 -3.64 -5.72
CA ALA A 55 0.88 -4.26 -6.10
C ALA A 55 1.93 -4.13 -4.98
N ALA A 56 2.02 -2.97 -4.33
CA ALA A 56 2.88 -2.76 -3.18
C ALA A 56 2.50 -3.64 -1.98
N TYR A 57 1.20 -3.73 -1.65
CA TYR A 57 0.70 -4.61 -0.58
C TYR A 57 1.09 -6.08 -0.81
N PHE A 58 0.75 -6.65 -1.97
CA PHE A 58 1.05 -8.06 -2.24
C PHE A 58 2.55 -8.32 -2.45
N THR A 59 3.32 -7.33 -2.91
CA THR A 59 4.79 -7.43 -2.90
C THR A 59 5.31 -7.51 -1.46
N GLY A 60 4.76 -6.73 -0.53
CA GLY A 60 5.09 -6.83 0.90
C GLY A 60 4.85 -8.23 1.45
N LEU A 61 3.69 -8.82 1.15
CA LEU A 61 3.38 -10.20 1.56
C LEU A 61 4.33 -11.23 0.93
N LEU A 62 4.67 -11.09 -0.36
CA LEU A 62 5.62 -11.98 -1.04
C LEU A 62 7.03 -11.90 -0.43
N ARG A 63 7.51 -10.71 -0.07
CA ARG A 63 8.79 -10.55 0.64
C ARG A 63 8.76 -11.18 2.02
N LEU A 64 7.67 -10.99 2.77
CA LEU A 64 7.48 -11.66 4.07
C LEU A 64 7.39 -13.19 3.93
N ALA A 65 6.97 -13.69 2.76
CA ALA A 65 6.99 -15.11 2.40
C ALA A 65 8.38 -15.62 1.95
N GLY A 66 9.38 -14.74 1.84
CA GLY A 66 10.76 -15.07 1.46
C GLY A 66 11.15 -14.78 0.00
N TYR A 67 10.30 -14.09 -0.77
CA TYR A 67 10.58 -13.74 -2.16
C TYR A 67 11.15 -12.32 -2.29
N ASP A 68 12.42 -12.14 -1.92
CA ASP A 68 13.09 -10.83 -1.82
C ASP A 68 13.29 -10.10 -3.14
N ASN A 69 13.32 -10.82 -4.26
CA ASN A 69 13.46 -10.25 -5.61
C ASN A 69 12.15 -9.70 -6.19
N THR A 70 11.11 -9.53 -5.36
CA THR A 70 9.83 -8.97 -5.77
C THR A 70 9.78 -7.45 -5.58
N TYR A 71 9.15 -6.74 -6.52
CA TYR A 71 9.05 -5.28 -6.54
C TYR A 71 7.65 -4.87 -7.02
N SER A 72 7.14 -3.73 -6.56
CA SER A 72 5.92 -3.13 -7.11
C SER A 72 6.25 -1.99 -8.08
N MET A 73 5.52 -1.89 -9.19
CA MET A 73 5.70 -0.78 -10.14
C MET A 73 5.09 0.51 -9.59
N LYS A 74 5.92 1.57 -9.45
CA LYS A 74 5.48 2.88 -8.98
C LYS A 74 4.35 3.41 -9.87
N TRP A 75 3.25 3.82 -9.23
CA TRP A 75 2.02 4.33 -9.85
C TRP A 75 1.16 3.30 -10.61
N GLY A 76 1.60 2.04 -10.74
CA GLY A 76 0.88 1.02 -11.50
C GLY A 76 0.69 1.39 -12.97
N MET A 77 -0.30 0.78 -13.63
CA MET A 77 -0.59 1.02 -15.05
C MET A 77 -0.97 2.47 -15.36
N SER A 78 -1.39 3.27 -14.37
CA SER A 78 -1.63 4.70 -14.57
C SER A 78 -0.39 5.49 -14.97
N SER A 79 0.84 5.08 -14.63
CA SER A 79 2.04 5.72 -15.19
C SER A 79 2.38 5.22 -16.59
N TRP A 80 1.78 4.10 -17.02
CA TRP A 80 2.08 3.48 -18.30
C TRP A 80 1.43 4.25 -19.46
N ARG A 81 0.12 4.50 -19.37
CA ARG A 81 -0.69 5.14 -20.41
C ARG A 81 -1.89 5.88 -19.78
N GLU A 82 -2.34 6.97 -20.43
CA GLU A 82 -3.32 7.90 -19.86
C GLU A 82 -4.70 7.27 -19.57
N ASP A 83 -5.18 6.39 -20.44
CA ASP A 83 -6.45 5.67 -20.28
C ASP A 83 -6.50 4.82 -18.98
N PHE A 84 -5.39 4.24 -18.55
CA PHE A 84 -5.31 3.56 -17.25
C PHE A 84 -5.25 4.52 -16.06
N ALA A 85 -4.89 5.79 -16.29
CA ALA A 85 -4.85 6.82 -15.26
C ALA A 85 -6.23 7.46 -15.02
N GLU A 86 -7.05 7.58 -16.05
CA GLU A 86 -8.39 8.20 -16.01
C GLU A 86 -9.28 7.62 -14.92
N GLY A 87 -9.40 6.29 -14.86
CA GLY A 87 -10.23 5.60 -13.85
C GLY A 87 -9.59 5.50 -12.46
N SER A 88 -8.30 5.86 -12.33
CA SER A 88 -7.48 5.64 -11.14
C SER A 88 -6.93 6.96 -10.60
N TRP A 89 -5.66 7.28 -10.86
CA TRP A 89 -5.02 8.45 -10.28
C TRP A 89 -5.68 9.77 -10.70
N LEU A 90 -5.94 9.99 -11.99
CA LEU A 90 -6.50 11.27 -12.47
C LEU A 90 -7.91 11.56 -11.92
N LYS A 91 -8.69 10.52 -11.60
CA LYS A 91 -9.99 10.65 -10.94
C LYS A 91 -9.91 10.94 -9.44
N ASN A 92 -8.84 10.50 -8.77
CA ASN A 92 -8.76 10.48 -7.32
C ASN A 92 -7.74 11.46 -6.72
N ILE A 93 -6.99 12.19 -7.54
CA ILE A 93 -6.21 13.35 -7.08
C ILE A 93 -7.17 14.48 -6.67
N LYS A 94 -7.02 14.99 -5.44
CA LYS A 94 -7.90 16.03 -4.88
C LYS A 94 -7.16 17.00 -3.96
N ASN A 95 -7.85 18.10 -3.63
CA ASN A 95 -7.40 19.13 -2.69
C ASN A 95 -8.47 19.50 -1.65
N ASP A 96 -9.54 18.69 -1.55
CA ASP A 96 -10.77 18.99 -0.82
C ASP A 96 -10.52 19.30 0.68
N TYR A 97 -9.40 18.84 1.24
CA TYR A 97 -9.05 19.02 2.66
C TYR A 97 -7.69 19.68 2.89
N ALA A 98 -7.06 20.25 1.86
CA ALA A 98 -5.76 20.90 2.00
C ALA A 98 -5.76 22.05 3.03
N SER A 99 -6.90 22.71 3.24
CA SER A 99 -7.08 23.77 4.25
C SER A 99 -7.45 23.27 5.65
N LYS A 100 -7.67 21.96 5.82
CA LYS A 100 -8.07 21.35 7.10
C LYS A 100 -6.96 20.51 7.74
N LEU A 101 -5.73 20.68 7.29
CA LEU A 101 -4.58 19.96 7.84
C LEU A 101 -4.21 20.51 9.22
N GLU A 102 -3.81 19.61 10.12
CA GLU A 102 -3.15 19.98 11.38
C GLU A 102 -1.63 20.01 11.16
N SER A 103 -0.92 20.90 11.85
CA SER A 103 0.55 20.98 11.82
C SER A 103 1.22 20.68 13.16
N THR A 104 0.42 20.40 14.19
CA THR A 104 0.91 20.11 15.54
C THR A 104 1.05 18.62 15.71
N GLU A 105 2.29 18.17 15.93
CA GLU A 105 2.57 16.78 16.25
C GLU A 105 1.85 16.34 17.54
N LYS A 106 1.24 15.16 17.49
CA LYS A 106 0.63 14.51 18.65
C LYS A 106 1.58 13.46 19.23
N THR A 107 1.55 13.33 20.55
CA THR A 107 2.31 12.30 21.26
C THR A 107 1.71 10.92 20.98
N LYS A 108 2.56 9.92 20.76
CA LYS A 108 2.14 8.53 20.65
C LYS A 108 1.62 8.01 21.99
N GLU A 109 0.69 7.07 21.92
CA GLU A 109 0.21 6.35 23.09
C GLU A 109 1.34 5.59 23.79
N GLU A 110 1.12 5.25 25.05
CA GLU A 110 2.02 4.36 25.79
C GLU A 110 2.09 2.97 25.13
N LYS A 111 3.21 2.27 25.32
CA LYS A 111 3.40 0.94 24.75
C LYS A 111 2.42 -0.07 25.38
N GLY A 112 1.58 -0.66 24.53
CA GLY A 112 0.66 -1.73 24.88
C GLY A 112 1.20 -3.13 24.58
N ASN A 113 0.28 -4.06 24.31
CA ASN A 113 0.58 -5.46 24.03
C ASN A 113 0.65 -5.74 22.51
N HIS A 114 1.24 -6.87 22.14
CA HIS A 114 1.12 -7.39 20.77
C HIS A 114 -0.32 -7.88 20.50
N PRO A 115 -0.80 -7.80 19.24
CA PRO A 115 -2.01 -8.51 18.83
C PRO A 115 -1.92 -10.00 19.12
N THR A 116 -3.04 -10.61 19.52
CA THR A 116 -3.12 -12.07 19.70
C THR A 116 -3.37 -12.74 18.36
N LEU A 117 -2.49 -13.66 17.97
CA LEU A 117 -2.59 -14.42 16.71
C LEU A 117 -3.31 -15.76 16.94
N ASN A 118 -4.59 -15.83 16.57
CA ASN A 118 -5.40 -17.05 16.71
C ASN A 118 -5.28 -17.97 15.49
N THR A 119 -4.07 -18.40 15.14
CA THR A 119 -3.84 -19.28 13.97
C THR A 119 -4.05 -20.77 14.26
N GLY A 120 -4.06 -21.17 15.53
CA GLY A 120 -4.06 -22.58 15.94
C GLY A 120 -2.70 -23.28 15.85
N GLU A 121 -1.66 -22.56 15.43
CA GLU A 121 -0.30 -23.06 15.26
C GLU A 121 0.61 -22.59 16.41
N THR A 122 1.63 -23.38 16.74
CA THR A 122 2.61 -23.03 17.79
C THR A 122 4.01 -22.76 17.24
N ASP A 123 4.32 -23.23 16.03
CA ASP A 123 5.59 -22.96 15.35
C ASP A 123 5.53 -21.63 14.57
N ALA A 124 6.58 -20.81 14.68
CA ALA A 124 6.61 -19.46 14.10
C ALA A 124 6.43 -19.47 12.58
N LYS A 125 7.01 -20.45 11.87
CA LYS A 125 6.87 -20.56 10.41
C LYS A 125 5.44 -20.96 10.03
N ASN A 126 4.84 -21.88 10.77
CA ASN A 126 3.44 -22.26 10.54
C ASN A 126 2.47 -21.10 10.85
N ILE A 127 2.70 -20.35 11.93
CA ILE A 127 1.93 -19.14 12.25
C ILE A 127 2.01 -18.15 11.08
N LEU A 128 3.22 -17.85 10.59
CA LEU A 128 3.42 -16.96 9.45
C LEU A 128 2.68 -17.45 8.20
N ASN A 129 2.82 -18.73 7.85
CA ASN A 129 2.15 -19.32 6.69
C ASN A 129 0.62 -19.23 6.81
N ALA A 130 0.06 -19.49 8.00
CA ALA A 130 -1.37 -19.37 8.25
C ALA A 130 -1.86 -17.92 8.07
N ARG A 131 -1.09 -16.92 8.57
CA ARG A 131 -1.39 -15.50 8.37
C ARG A 131 -1.33 -15.12 6.88
N LEU A 132 -0.24 -15.46 6.19
CA LEU A 132 -0.05 -15.13 4.78
C LEU A 132 -1.16 -15.70 3.91
N LYS A 133 -1.59 -16.96 4.15
CA LYS A 133 -2.69 -17.57 3.40
C LYS A 133 -3.95 -16.71 3.42
N VAL A 134 -4.39 -16.30 4.61
CA VAL A 134 -5.59 -15.45 4.77
C VAL A 134 -5.40 -14.10 4.06
N LEU A 135 -4.21 -13.51 4.16
CA LEU A 135 -3.94 -12.18 3.59
C LEU A 135 -3.84 -12.19 2.06
N PHE A 136 -3.33 -13.26 1.44
CA PHE A 136 -3.36 -13.40 -0.03
C PHE A 136 -4.78 -13.62 -0.56
N GLU A 137 -5.63 -14.33 0.19
CA GLU A 137 -7.04 -14.55 -0.15
C GLU A 137 -7.90 -13.29 0.05
N THR A 138 -7.49 -12.37 0.93
CA THR A 138 -8.25 -11.15 1.23
C THR A 138 -8.13 -10.11 0.10
N PRO A 139 -9.24 -9.68 -0.52
CA PRO A 139 -9.18 -8.65 -1.56
C PRO A 139 -8.63 -7.33 -1.02
N TYR A 140 -7.68 -6.71 -1.73
CA TYR A 140 -7.05 -5.46 -1.27
C TYR A 140 -8.03 -4.31 -0.98
N LYS A 141 -9.20 -4.31 -1.65
CA LYS A 141 -10.25 -3.31 -1.42
C LYS A 141 -10.74 -3.25 0.04
N GLU A 142 -10.62 -4.34 0.79
CA GLU A 142 -11.00 -4.41 2.22
C GLU A 142 -10.05 -3.57 3.10
N TYR A 143 -8.87 -3.22 2.58
CA TYR A 143 -7.90 -2.37 3.26
C TYR A 143 -7.95 -0.92 2.78
N ILE A 144 -8.86 -0.54 1.88
CA ILE A 144 -8.92 0.82 1.34
C ILE A 144 -9.81 1.70 2.23
N ILE A 145 -9.21 2.74 2.82
CA ILE A 145 -9.92 3.80 3.55
C ILE A 145 -9.90 5.08 2.72
N LYS A 146 -11.04 5.78 2.61
CA LYS A 146 -11.08 7.06 1.89
C LYS A 146 -10.61 8.17 2.81
N SER A 147 -9.88 9.14 2.26
CA SER A 147 -9.49 10.34 3.01
C SER A 147 -10.70 11.07 3.60
N LEU A 148 -11.80 11.15 2.85
CA LEU A 148 -13.11 11.65 3.32
C LEU A 148 -13.49 11.12 4.71
N ASP A 149 -13.41 9.80 4.91
CA ASP A 149 -13.84 9.16 6.15
C ASP A 149 -12.98 9.59 7.34
N LEU A 150 -11.69 9.84 7.11
CA LEU A 150 -10.75 10.29 8.13
C LEU A 150 -10.94 11.77 8.49
N PHE A 151 -11.36 12.61 7.54
CA PHE A 151 -11.63 14.02 7.81
C PHE A 151 -13.02 14.26 8.43
N GLU A 152 -14.00 13.40 8.13
CA GLU A 152 -15.35 13.50 8.68
C GLU A 152 -15.50 12.79 10.02
N ASN A 153 -14.82 11.66 10.20
CA ASN A 153 -14.94 10.82 11.39
C ASN A 153 -13.56 10.35 11.90
N PRO A 154 -12.63 11.26 12.22
CA PRO A 154 -11.26 10.91 12.63
C PRO A 154 -11.23 10.00 13.87
N ASP A 155 -12.16 10.19 14.81
CA ASP A 155 -12.20 9.46 16.09
C ASP A 155 -12.51 7.95 15.95
N ASN A 156 -12.90 7.49 14.76
CA ASN A 156 -13.09 6.06 14.48
C ASN A 156 -11.78 5.33 14.16
N TYR A 157 -10.66 6.05 14.07
CA TYR A 157 -9.41 5.54 13.54
C TYR A 157 -8.20 5.98 14.36
N TYR A 158 -7.24 5.07 14.50
CA TYR A 158 -5.88 5.42 14.86
C TYR A 158 -5.11 5.78 13.59
N ILE A 159 -4.90 7.07 13.32
CA ILE A 159 -4.36 7.54 12.05
C ILE A 159 -2.83 7.67 12.14
N VAL A 160 -2.11 6.94 11.29
CA VAL A 160 -0.65 6.96 11.17
C VAL A 160 -0.26 7.73 9.92
N ASN A 161 0.36 8.89 10.12
CA ASN A 161 1.10 9.59 9.06
C ASN A 161 2.52 9.02 8.98
N TYR A 162 2.80 8.23 7.94
CA TYR A 162 4.06 7.55 7.74
C TYR A 162 4.99 8.35 6.81
N TRP A 163 5.68 9.35 7.36
CA TRP A 163 6.41 10.36 6.59
C TRP A 163 7.86 10.52 7.08
N ASP A 164 8.80 10.70 6.17
CA ASP A 164 10.22 10.95 6.48
C ASP A 164 10.54 12.42 6.81
N GLU A 165 9.57 13.31 6.65
CA GLU A 165 9.72 14.74 6.92
C GLU A 165 10.11 15.00 8.38
N THR A 166 11.05 15.94 8.61
CA THR A 166 11.44 16.39 9.96
C THR A 166 10.57 17.51 10.49
N LYS A 167 9.66 18.04 9.66
CA LYS A 167 8.72 19.11 10.02
C LYS A 167 7.34 18.75 9.49
N CYS A 168 6.35 18.81 10.36
CA CYS A 168 4.96 18.63 9.94
C CYS A 168 4.48 19.85 9.11
N GLU A 169 4.29 19.65 7.82
CA GLU A 169 3.72 20.67 6.92
C GLU A 169 2.22 20.48 6.66
N GLY A 170 1.57 19.63 7.46
CA GLY A 170 0.15 19.35 7.37
C GLY A 170 -0.13 17.85 7.33
N HIS A 171 -0.80 17.33 8.33
CA HIS A 171 -1.33 15.97 8.38
C HIS A 171 -2.85 15.97 8.55
N ILE A 172 -3.48 14.82 8.32
CA ILE A 172 -4.89 14.62 8.63
C ILE A 172 -5.11 14.92 10.12
N PRO A 173 -6.19 15.62 10.53
CA PRO A 173 -6.47 15.86 11.93
C PRO A 173 -6.44 14.58 12.77
N GLY A 174 -5.74 14.60 13.90
CA GLY A 174 -5.58 13.39 14.73
C GLY A 174 -4.44 12.47 14.34
N ALA A 175 -3.80 12.66 13.18
CA ALA A 175 -2.74 11.76 12.75
C ALA A 175 -1.50 11.84 13.66
N LEU A 176 -0.94 10.67 13.95
CA LEU A 176 0.32 10.52 14.65
C LEU A 176 1.44 10.24 13.64
N HIS A 177 2.53 10.97 13.78
CA HIS A 177 3.65 10.88 12.85
C HIS A 177 4.59 9.71 13.19
N TYR A 178 4.83 8.85 12.20
CA TYR A 178 5.75 7.71 12.29
C TYR A 178 6.80 7.83 11.18
N HIS A 179 8.07 7.93 11.58
CA HIS A 179 9.20 7.97 10.65
C HIS A 179 9.46 6.60 10.00
N PRO A 180 9.58 6.55 8.66
CA PRO A 180 10.02 5.36 7.95
C PRO A 180 11.34 4.80 8.49
N ASN A 181 11.43 3.48 8.54
CA ASN A 181 12.61 2.73 9.01
C ASN A 181 13.06 2.96 10.48
N ALA A 182 12.36 3.80 11.24
CA ALA A 182 12.67 4.05 12.66
C ALA A 182 11.47 3.77 13.57
N SER A 183 10.32 4.40 13.30
CA SER A 183 9.21 4.38 14.27
C SER A 183 8.59 3.01 14.48
N LEU A 184 8.55 2.14 13.46
CA LEU A 184 8.03 0.77 13.64
C LEU A 184 9.02 -0.17 14.34
N ALA A 185 10.28 0.23 14.54
CA ALA A 185 11.21 -0.50 15.40
C ALA A 185 10.99 -0.11 16.87
N ASP A 186 10.87 1.20 17.14
CA ASP A 186 10.83 1.72 18.51
C ASP A 186 9.42 1.81 19.11
N ASN A 187 8.42 2.02 18.25
CA ASN A 187 7.05 2.41 18.63
C ASN A 187 5.98 1.46 18.04
N LEU A 188 6.34 0.25 17.60
CA LEU A 188 5.33 -0.72 17.12
C LEU A 188 4.20 -0.93 18.13
N LEU A 189 4.55 -1.04 19.41
CA LEU A 189 3.62 -1.29 20.50
C LEU A 189 2.82 -0.06 20.94
N THR A 190 3.05 1.12 20.37
CA THR A 190 2.17 2.27 20.59
C THR A 190 0.96 2.25 19.66
N LEU A 191 0.90 1.30 18.72
CA LEU A 191 -0.29 1.04 17.92
C LEU A 191 -1.33 0.26 18.75
N PRO A 192 -2.61 0.66 18.73
CA PRO A 192 -3.68 -0.05 19.43
C PRO A 192 -3.95 -1.40 18.77
N VAL A 193 -4.47 -2.35 19.55
CA VAL A 193 -4.81 -3.72 19.10
C VAL A 193 -6.31 -3.94 18.95
N ASP A 194 -7.11 -2.97 19.41
CA ASP A 194 -8.57 -2.96 19.48
C ASP A 194 -9.21 -1.82 18.68
N GLU A 195 -8.40 -1.09 17.90
CA GLU A 195 -8.83 -0.01 17.01
C GLU A 195 -8.34 -0.22 15.57
N LYS A 196 -9.02 0.41 14.61
CA LYS A 196 -8.60 0.40 13.21
C LYS A 196 -7.42 1.34 13.01
N VAL A 197 -6.24 0.78 12.70
CA VAL A 197 -5.02 1.55 12.40
C VAL A 197 -4.98 1.92 10.92
N VAL A 198 -5.02 3.20 10.58
CA VAL A 198 -5.03 3.66 9.18
C VAL A 198 -3.72 4.34 8.84
N VAL A 199 -2.97 3.78 7.90
CA VAL A 199 -1.65 4.27 7.50
C VAL A 199 -1.73 5.03 6.18
N TYR A 200 -1.03 6.15 6.09
CA TYR A 200 -0.84 6.85 4.82
C TYR A 200 0.52 7.54 4.72
N GLU A 201 0.89 7.78 3.47
CA GLU A 201 2.03 8.59 3.02
C GLU A 201 1.57 9.38 1.78
N GLU A 202 2.48 9.98 1.03
CA GLU A 202 2.15 10.77 -0.16
C GLU A 202 1.25 10.03 -1.17
N THR A 203 1.54 8.76 -1.44
CA THR A 203 0.92 7.98 -2.53
C THR A 203 0.07 6.78 -2.06
N GLY A 204 0.22 6.38 -0.80
CA GLY A 204 -0.35 5.15 -0.26
C GLY A 204 0.33 3.85 -0.76
N GLN A 205 1.43 3.92 -1.51
CA GLN A 205 2.18 2.74 -1.98
C GLN A 205 3.19 2.25 -0.93
N LYS A 206 3.98 3.13 -0.31
CA LYS A 206 4.85 2.72 0.82
C LYS A 206 4.02 2.33 2.03
N ALA A 207 2.93 3.05 2.29
CA ALA A 207 1.98 2.71 3.35
C ALA A 207 1.35 1.32 3.12
N ALA A 208 1.09 0.91 1.87
CA ALA A 208 0.61 -0.43 1.58
C ALA A 208 1.59 -1.55 1.97
N TYR A 209 2.92 -1.33 1.88
CA TYR A 209 3.91 -2.28 2.44
C TYR A 209 3.82 -2.36 3.97
N VAL A 210 3.63 -1.22 4.64
CA VAL A 210 3.46 -1.16 6.10
C VAL A 210 2.18 -1.88 6.52
N VAL A 211 1.07 -1.66 5.81
CA VAL A 211 -0.21 -2.32 6.02
C VAL A 211 -0.09 -3.84 5.82
N ALA A 212 0.67 -4.30 4.83
CA ALA A 212 0.96 -5.74 4.67
C ALA A 212 1.69 -6.31 5.90
N TYR A 213 2.74 -5.62 6.37
CA TYR A 213 3.51 -6.02 7.55
C TYR A 213 2.65 -6.05 8.83
N LEU A 214 1.91 -4.98 9.11
CA LEU A 214 1.07 -4.88 10.31
C LEU A 214 -0.08 -5.90 10.30
N ASN A 215 -0.67 -6.17 9.13
CA ASN A 215 -1.68 -7.22 9.00
C ASN A 215 -1.10 -8.63 9.24
N VAL A 216 0.15 -8.91 8.85
CA VAL A 216 0.81 -10.18 9.23
C VAL A 216 0.95 -10.28 10.74
N LEU A 217 1.27 -9.17 11.41
CA LEU A 217 1.40 -9.08 12.87
C LEU A 217 0.08 -9.08 13.65
N GLY A 218 -1.07 -9.02 12.98
CA GLY A 218 -2.37 -9.13 13.64
C GLY A 218 -3.10 -7.83 13.92
N TYR A 219 -2.54 -6.68 13.55
CA TYR A 219 -3.24 -5.40 13.67
C TYR A 219 -4.38 -5.32 12.64
N ASP A 220 -5.50 -4.69 13.03
CA ASP A 220 -6.56 -4.33 12.08
C ASP A 220 -6.17 -3.05 11.36
N THR A 221 -5.66 -3.17 10.12
CA THR A 221 -5.09 -2.03 9.41
C THR A 221 -5.81 -1.65 8.12
N GLY A 222 -5.69 -0.39 7.73
CA GLY A 222 -6.15 0.16 6.47
C GLY A 222 -5.11 1.10 5.85
N ASN A 223 -5.19 1.27 4.54
CA ASN A 223 -4.38 2.19 3.75
C ASN A 223 -5.28 3.31 3.21
N VAL A 224 -4.84 4.56 3.34
CA VAL A 224 -5.57 5.67 2.70
C VAL A 224 -5.43 5.59 1.19
N ALA A 225 -6.56 5.50 0.50
CA ALA A 225 -6.61 5.41 -0.95
C ALA A 225 -5.87 6.60 -1.58
N TYR A 226 -4.84 6.32 -2.37
CA TYR A 226 -4.00 7.33 -3.04
C TYR A 226 -3.23 8.25 -2.08
N GLY A 227 -3.14 7.95 -0.79
CA GLY A 227 -2.37 8.72 0.18
C GLY A 227 -2.77 10.20 0.22
N ALA A 228 -1.78 11.07 0.50
CA ALA A 228 -1.96 12.52 0.55
C ALA A 228 -2.41 13.14 -0.79
N ASN A 229 -2.15 12.48 -1.93
CA ASN A 229 -2.69 12.93 -3.21
C ASN A 229 -4.23 12.96 -3.25
N SER A 230 -4.91 12.19 -2.41
CA SER A 230 -6.38 12.19 -2.34
C SER A 230 -6.99 13.36 -1.55
N PHE A 231 -6.18 14.26 -1.00
CA PHE A 231 -6.69 15.39 -0.22
C PHE A 231 -5.83 16.65 -0.24
N MET A 232 -4.55 16.57 -0.63
CA MET A 232 -3.62 17.71 -0.68
C MET A 232 -2.63 17.64 -1.87
N ASN A 233 -3.04 17.13 -3.03
CA ASN A 233 -2.15 16.97 -4.21
C ASN A 233 -1.41 18.26 -4.62
N SER A 234 -2.06 19.44 -4.55
CA SER A 234 -1.44 20.72 -4.88
C SER A 234 -0.29 21.05 -3.93
N VAL A 235 -0.44 20.76 -2.64
CA VAL A 235 0.61 20.96 -1.64
C VAL A 235 1.79 20.05 -1.96
N LEU A 236 1.55 18.76 -2.24
CA LEU A 236 2.61 17.83 -2.64
C LEU A 236 3.38 18.36 -3.86
N LYS A 237 2.65 18.89 -4.86
CA LYS A 237 3.24 19.44 -6.09
C LYS A 237 4.08 20.69 -5.83
N GLU A 238 3.58 21.62 -5.01
CA GLU A 238 4.28 22.86 -4.65
C GLU A 238 5.59 22.57 -3.90
N LYS A 239 5.60 21.51 -3.11
CA LYS A 239 6.76 21.07 -2.32
C LYS A 239 7.73 20.17 -3.09
N GLY A 240 7.35 19.70 -4.27
CA GLY A 240 8.16 18.77 -5.06
C GLY A 240 8.21 17.35 -4.48
N TRP A 241 7.20 16.98 -3.68
CA TRP A 241 7.01 15.62 -3.20
C TRP A 241 6.32 14.75 -4.27
N ASP A 242 6.02 13.50 -3.91
CA ASP A 242 5.38 12.51 -4.79
C ASP A 242 3.90 12.86 -5.08
N ALA A 243 3.69 13.92 -5.85
CA ALA A 243 2.42 14.30 -6.42
C ALA A 243 2.21 13.59 -7.76
N PHE A 244 1.09 12.89 -7.94
CA PHE A 244 0.73 12.36 -9.24
C PHE A 244 0.23 13.50 -10.14
N THR A 245 0.86 13.66 -11.31
CA THR A 245 0.44 14.58 -12.36
C THR A 245 0.50 13.87 -13.72
N LYS A 246 0.19 14.60 -14.81
CA LYS A 246 0.38 14.05 -16.16
C LYS A 246 1.85 13.76 -16.51
N LYS A 247 2.82 14.33 -15.77
CA LYS A 247 4.26 14.07 -16.02
C LYS A 247 4.67 12.64 -15.70
N GLU A 248 3.90 11.97 -14.84
CA GLU A 248 4.12 10.61 -14.39
C GLU A 248 3.57 9.59 -15.42
N ILE A 249 2.84 10.05 -16.44
CA ILE A 249 2.25 9.23 -17.51
C ILE A 249 3.20 9.21 -18.71
N ASN A 250 3.64 8.01 -19.11
CA ASN A 250 4.68 7.85 -20.13
C ASN A 250 4.17 7.64 -21.56
N MET A 251 2.91 7.23 -21.73
CA MET A 251 2.31 6.88 -23.03
C MET A 251 3.05 5.72 -23.74
N PHE A 252 3.43 4.70 -22.98
CA PHE A 252 4.06 3.49 -23.52
C PHE A 252 3.05 2.59 -24.26
N PRO A 253 3.52 1.79 -25.25
CA PRO A 253 2.67 0.83 -25.94
C PRO A 253 2.20 -0.28 -25.00
N VAL A 254 1.08 -0.91 -25.36
CA VAL A 254 0.53 -2.10 -24.68
C VAL A 254 0.32 -3.23 -25.69
N VAL A 255 0.09 -4.43 -25.17
CA VAL A 255 -0.49 -5.55 -25.93
C VAL A 255 -1.99 -5.55 -25.67
N GLU A 256 -2.78 -5.65 -26.74
CA GLU A 256 -4.24 -5.70 -26.79
C GLU A 256 -4.70 -7.04 -27.39
#